data_AF-A0A1K1LF94-F1
#
_entry.id   AF-A0A1K1LF94-F1
#
_cell.length_a   1.000
_cell.length_b   1.000
_cell.length_c   1.000
_cell.angle_alpha   90.00
_cell.angle_beta   90.00
_cell.angle_gamma   90.00
#
_symmetry.space_group_name_H-M   'P 1'
#
loop_
_entity.id
_entity.type
_entity.pdbx_description
1 polymer ?
#
loop_
_entity_poly.entity_id
_entity_poly.type
_entity_poly.pdbx_seq_one_letter_code
_entity_poly.pdbx_strand_id
1 'polypeptide(L)' 'MIFDKHANLKYKFGNRKFWAEGYYVSTVGLNEATIKKYIQDQERHDIIRDKLTSREYQDPFKG' A
#
# COMPACT_ATOMS: atom_id res chain seq x y z
N MET A 1 13.93 0.41 -9.25
CA MET A 1 12.76 0.40 -8.36
C MET A 1 13.00 1.35 -7.17
N ILE A 2 11.96 1.81 -6.45
CA ILE A 2 12.08 2.83 -5.38
C ILE A 2 13.15 2.49 -4.34
N PHE A 3 13.28 1.20 -4.00
CA PHE A 3 14.28 0.70 -3.04
C PHE A 3 15.71 0.67 -3.57
N ASP A 4 15.92 0.67 -4.90
CA ASP A 4 17.26 0.76 -5.50
C ASP A 4 17.82 2.19 -5.38
N LYS A 5 16.93 3.20 -5.34
CA LYS A 5 17.30 4.61 -5.15
C LYS A 5 17.27 5.04 -3.68
N HIS A 6 16.50 4.35 -2.85
CA HIS A 6 16.31 4.67 -1.43
C HIS A 6 16.51 3.42 -0.57
N ALA A 7 17.75 2.95 -0.49
CA ALA A 7 18.11 1.72 0.22
C ALA A 7 17.75 1.75 1.72
N ASN A 8 17.71 2.95 2.32
CA ASN A 8 17.26 3.19 3.70
C ASN A 8 15.77 2.85 3.92
N LEU A 9 14.92 2.98 2.90
CA LEU A 9 13.51 2.57 3.00
C LEU A 9 13.40 1.05 3.09
N LYS A 10 14.32 0.28 2.49
CA LYS A 10 14.30 -1.19 2.59
C LYS A 10 14.40 -1.67 4.05
N TYR A 11 15.18 -0.99 4.88
CA TYR A 11 15.29 -1.29 6.31
C TYR A 11 14.06 -0.88 7.11
N LYS A 12 13.44 0.26 6.81
CA LYS A 12 12.23 0.74 7.50
C LYS A 12 10.98 -0.06 7.16
N PHE A 13 10.88 -0.55 5.92
CA PHE A 13 9.71 -1.30 5.46
C PHE A 13 9.87 -2.82 5.67
N GLY A 14 11.07 -3.32 5.99
CA GLY A 14 11.28 -4.74 6.27
C GLY A 14 10.73 -5.63 5.14
N ASN A 15 9.82 -6.54 5.48
CA ASN A 15 9.10 -7.40 4.52
C ASN A 15 7.82 -6.77 3.93
N ARG A 16 7.51 -5.51 4.23
CA ARG A 16 6.31 -4.84 3.72
C ARG A 16 6.50 -4.40 2.27
N LYS A 17 5.42 -4.48 1.50
CA LYS A 17 5.38 -4.02 0.11
C LYS A 17 5.14 -2.51 0.07
N PHE A 18 5.87 -1.81 -0.77
CA PHE A 18 5.71 -0.36 -0.96
C PHE A 18 4.41 -0.01 -1.70
N TRP A 19 3.99 -0.87 -2.62
CA TRP A 19 2.77 -0.73 -3.39
C TRP A 19 1.70 -1.68 -2.85
N ALA A 20 0.44 -1.23 -2.90
CA ALA A 20 -0.71 -2.12 -2.79
C ALA A 20 -0.64 -3.19 -3.88
N GLU A 21 -1.21 -4.37 -3.62
CA GLU A 21 -1.20 -5.47 -4.60
C GLU A 21 -2.12 -5.20 -5.80
N GLY A 22 -3.19 -4.42 -5.58
CA GLY A 22 -4.14 -4.05 -6.62
C GLY A 22 -3.73 -2.79 -7.39
N TYR A 23 -4.18 -2.71 -8.64
CA TYR A 23 -4.17 -1.49 -9.44
C TYR A 23 -5.53 -1.25 -10.11
N TYR A 24 -5.89 0.02 -10.30
CA TYR A 24 -7.08 0.45 -11.04
C TYR A 24 -6.66 1.23 -12.29
N VAL A 25 -7.30 0.95 -13.43
CA VAL A 25 -7.04 1.63 -14.71
C VAL A 25 -8.38 2.06 -15.31
N SER A 26 -8.46 3.31 -15.77
CA SER A 26 -9.58 3.80 -16.58
C SER A 26 -9.05 4.31 -17.92
N THR A 27 -9.70 3.91 -19.02
CA THR A 27 -9.36 4.34 -20.39
C THR A 27 -10.21 5.51 -20.88
N VAL A 28 -11.30 5.83 -20.19
CA VAL A 28 -12.26 6.87 -20.57
C VAL A 28 -12.72 7.62 -19.33
N GLY A 29 -12.18 8.82 -19.13
CA GLY A 29 -12.52 9.71 -18.00
C GLY A 29 -12.19 9.14 -16.61
N LEU A 30 -11.81 10.02 -15.69
CA LEU A 30 -11.61 9.64 -14.29
C LEU A 30 -12.95 9.79 -13.56
N ASN A 31 -13.52 8.69 -13.07
CA ASN A 31 -14.62 8.74 -12.11
C ASN A 31 -14.05 8.72 -10.69
N GLU A 32 -13.98 9.91 -10.08
CA GLU A 32 -13.43 10.10 -8.74
C GLU A 32 -14.11 9.21 -7.69
N ALA A 33 -15.44 9.03 -7.78
CA ALA A 33 -16.18 8.20 -6.83
C ALA A 33 -15.76 6.73 -6.91
N THR A 34 -15.51 6.22 -8.12
CA THR A 34 -15.05 4.85 -8.34
C THR A 34 -13.62 4.64 -7.82
N ILE A 35 -12.72 5.59 -8.07
CA ILE A 35 -11.34 5.54 -7.59
C ILE A 35 -11.30 5.58 -6.07
N LYS A 36 -12.09 6.47 -5.45
CA LYS A 36 -12.19 6.59 -4.00
C LYS A 36 -12.68 5.29 -3.36
N LYS A 37 -13.71 4.67 -3.94
CA LYS A 37 -14.21 3.38 -3.49
C LYS A 37 -13.14 2.30 -3.61
N TYR A 38 -12.45 2.24 -4.75
CA TYR A 38 -11.39 1.27 -5.00
C TYR A 38 -10.25 1.37 -3.96
N ILE A 39 -9.77 2.58 -3.68
CA ILE A 39 -8.72 2.81 -2.67
C ILE A 39 -9.19 2.33 -1.28
N GLN A 40 -10.41 2.69 -0.87
CA GLN A 40 -10.94 2.30 0.44
C GLN A 40 -11.08 0.77 0.60
N ASP A 41 -11.54 0.09 -0.44
CA ASP A 41 -11.70 -1.36 -0.43
C ASP A 41 -10.33 -2.06 -0.42
N GLN A 42 -9.37 -1.55 -1.20
CA GLN A 42 -7.99 -2.05 -1.23
C GLN A 42 -7.29 -1.86 0.13
N GLU A 43 -7.40 -0.68 0.75
CA GLU A 43 -6.83 -0.40 2.09
C GLU A 43 -7.38 -1.37 3.15
N ARG A 44 -8.69 -1.65 3.13
CA ARG A 44 -9.29 -2.61 4.07
C ARG A 44 -8.75 -4.02 3.87
N HIS A 45 -8.64 -4.47 2.62
CA HIS A 45 -8.10 -5.79 2.29
C HIS A 45 -6.64 -5.92 2.72
N ASP A 46 -5.83 -4.90 2.46
CA ASP A 46 -4.41 -4.89 2.82
C ASP A 46 -4.24 -4.86 4.35
N ILE A 47 -5.05 -4.10 5.10
CA ILE A 47 -5.06 -4.10 6.57
C ILE A 47 -5.39 -5.49 7.14
N ILE A 48 -6.42 -6.16 6.60
CA ILE A 48 -6.84 -7.49 7.06
C ILE A 48 -5.73 -8.51 6.81
N ARG A 49 -5.11 -8.45 5.63
CA ARG A 49 -4.02 -9.34 5.24
C ARG A 49 -2.77 -9.12 6.08
N ASP A 50 -2.36 -7.87 6.27
CA ASP A 50 -1.18 -7.52 7.08
C ASP A 50 -1.36 -7.97 8.54
N LYS A 51 -2.56 -7.77 9.11
CA LYS A 51 -2.91 -8.25 10.46
C LYS A 51 -2.87 -9.77 10.58
N LEU A 52 -3.14 -10.50 9.50
CA LEU A 52 -3.05 -11.96 9.45
C LEU A 52 -1.60 -12.45 9.35
N THR A 53 -0.70 -11.67 8.73
CA THR A 53 0.63 -12.14 8.32
C THR A 53 1.80 -11.87 9.28
N SER A 54 1.80 -10.84 10.14
CA SER A 54 2.77 -10.76 11.25
C SER A 54 2.49 -9.63 12.26
N ARG A 55 2.79 -9.90 13.53
CA ARG A 55 2.93 -8.94 14.63
C ARG A 55 4.03 -7.94 14.29
N GLU A 56 3.71 -6.67 14.08
CA GLU A 56 4.57 -5.51 14.37
C GLU A 56 3.81 -4.23 14.00
N TYR A 57 3.07 -3.67 14.97
CA TYR A 57 2.31 -2.43 14.78
C TYR A 57 3.21 -1.22 15.11
N GLN A 58 4.20 -0.97 14.26
CA GLN A 58 4.89 0.32 14.21
C GLN A 58 4.57 0.94 12.84
N ASP A 59 4.08 2.17 12.88
CA ASP A 59 3.74 2.99 11.72
C ASP A 59 5.05 3.51 11.10
N PRO A 60 5.44 3.07 9.89
CA PRO A 60 6.73 3.43 9.29
C PRO A 60 6.78 4.89 8.81
N PHE A 61 5.66 5.61 8.87
CA PHE A 61 5.51 7.01 8.47
C PHE A 61 5.34 7.97 9.65
N LYS A 62 5.23 7.47 10.89
CA LYS A 62 5.39 8.30 12.08
C LYS A 62 6.87 8.44 12.38
N GLY A 63 7.41 9.62 12.05
CA GLY A 63 8.70 10.09 12.56
C GLY A 63 8.64 10.40 14.04
#